data_AF-A0A537SAJ9-F1
#
_entry.id   AF-A0A537SAJ9-F1
#
_cell.length_a   1.000
_cell.length_b   1.000
_cell.length_c   1.000
_cell.angle_alpha   90.00
_cell.angle_beta   90.00
_cell.angle_gamma   90.00
#
_symmetry.space_group_name_H-M   'P 1'
#
loop_
_entity.id
_entity.type
_entity.pdbx_description
1 polymer ?
#
loop_
_entity_poly.entity_id
_entity_poly.type
_entity_poly.pdbx_seq_one_letter_code
_entity_poly.pdbx_strand_id
1 'polypeptide(L)'
;MARHRGAPPHPRVCRARDPPGICAVDRGWPFCAELCRDRVDDAAGGTRQGGGGVSSRSYPPDVDPQSQCRLRLPRREELDPEAQPIYDSLADPRGGSLRGLRGPGGIHLHSPVLARHTRALNRYLRQESALGGRVRELAILVTARELDSQFEWAAHEEEARREGLSPEIIETIRHRRDTSGLDQADAAVIELGREIFTARKVTSETFARALELFGRKKLVDLVALMGNYAATAAMLTAFGMQLGPDQPPPLPARS
;
A
#
# COMPACT_ATOMS: atom_id res chain seq x y z
N MET A 1 -56.59 37.41 -3.98
CA MET A 1 -56.95 38.35 -2.89
C MET A 1 -55.96 38.17 -1.76
N ALA A 2 -55.30 39.26 -1.39
CA ALA A 2 -54.26 39.34 -0.37
C ALA A 2 -54.80 39.17 1.05
N ARG A 3 -53.94 38.78 2.01
CA ARG A 3 -53.43 39.73 3.03
C ARG A 3 -52.36 39.10 3.93
N HIS A 4 -51.24 39.83 3.98
CA HIS A 4 -50.09 39.75 4.87
C HIS A 4 -50.44 39.83 6.36
N ARG A 5 -49.57 39.26 7.20
CA ARG A 5 -49.25 39.78 8.55
C ARG A 5 -47.72 39.87 8.69
N GLY A 6 -47.23 41.05 9.02
CA GLY A 6 -45.82 41.43 9.00
C GLY A 6 -45.07 41.25 10.32
N ALA A 7 -43.74 41.33 10.22
CA ALA A 7 -42.79 41.75 11.28
C ALA A 7 -42.94 43.27 11.52
N PRO A 8 -42.41 43.95 12.59
CA PRO A 8 -41.06 43.83 13.22
C PRO A 8 -41.13 44.12 14.78
N PRO A 9 -40.11 44.60 15.57
CA PRO A 9 -38.77 45.12 15.27
C PRO A 9 -37.59 44.68 16.19
N HIS A 10 -36.37 44.97 15.71
CA HIS A 10 -35.14 45.01 16.51
C HIS A 10 -35.03 46.31 17.33
N PRO A 11 -34.23 46.30 18.40
CA PRO A 11 -33.31 47.41 18.60
C PRO A 11 -31.87 47.01 19.00
N ARG A 12 -30.96 47.71 18.31
CA ARG A 12 -29.69 48.33 18.75
C ARG A 12 -28.41 47.49 19.00
N VAL A 13 -27.46 47.86 18.14
CA VAL A 13 -26.01 47.70 18.15
C VAL A 13 -25.35 48.26 19.44
N CYS A 14 -24.33 47.57 19.94
CA CYS A 14 -23.18 48.17 20.63
C CYS A 14 -21.89 47.66 19.98
N ARG A 15 -20.95 48.59 19.71
CA ARG A 15 -19.68 48.36 19.00
C ARG A 15 -18.55 47.90 19.94
N ALA A 16 -17.74 46.98 19.40
CA ALA A 16 -16.27 46.83 19.45
C ALA A 16 -15.48 46.93 20.79
N ARG A 17 -14.73 45.85 21.08
CA ARG A 17 -13.27 45.82 21.40
C ARG A 17 -12.79 44.34 21.56
N ASP A 18 -11.81 43.92 20.76
CA ASP A 18 -11.05 42.63 20.81
C ASP A 18 -9.99 42.59 21.96
N PRO A 19 -9.11 41.56 22.17
CA PRO A 19 -9.03 40.08 21.92
C PRO A 19 -8.59 39.33 23.25
N PRO A 20 -7.79 38.23 23.32
CA PRO A 20 -7.64 36.94 22.61
C PRO A 20 -7.94 35.69 23.51
N GLY A 21 -7.95 34.46 22.97
CA GLY A 21 -7.79 33.25 23.81
C GLY A 21 -8.39 31.95 23.27
N ILE A 22 -7.59 31.21 22.50
CA ILE A 22 -7.77 29.77 22.21
C ILE A 22 -7.04 28.98 23.31
N CYS A 23 -7.70 27.96 23.88
CA CYS A 23 -7.19 26.71 24.50
C CYS A 23 -8.35 26.12 25.34
N ALA A 24 -8.62 24.83 25.49
CA ALA A 24 -7.99 23.57 25.08
C ALA A 24 -9.13 22.51 25.02
N VAL A 25 -9.21 21.64 24.01
CA VAL A 25 -8.69 20.25 23.96
C VAL A 25 -8.85 19.44 25.26
N ASP A 26 -9.86 18.57 25.31
CA ASP A 26 -9.86 17.34 26.12
C ASP A 26 -10.24 16.16 25.22
N ARG A 27 -9.22 15.43 24.74
CA ARG A 27 -9.36 14.06 24.25
C ARG A 27 -8.44 13.18 25.10
N GLY A 28 -9.05 12.36 25.95
CA GLY A 28 -8.36 11.30 26.66
C GLY A 28 -8.04 10.14 25.72
N TRP A 29 -6.75 9.88 25.50
CA TRP A 29 -6.22 8.55 25.23
C TRP A 29 -4.75 8.52 25.67
N PRO A 30 -4.34 7.64 26.59
CA PRO A 30 -2.95 7.59 27.03
C PRO A 30 -2.12 6.79 26.02
N PHE A 31 -1.22 7.47 25.31
CA PHE A 31 -0.10 6.85 24.63
C PHE A 31 1.13 7.05 25.53
N CYS A 32 1.66 5.97 26.10
CA CYS A 32 2.92 5.99 26.81
C CYS A 32 4.04 6.35 25.81
N ALA A 33 4.57 7.56 25.94
CA ALA A 33 5.80 7.98 25.30
C ALA A 33 6.92 7.90 26.34
N GLU A 34 7.79 6.90 26.21
CA GLU A 34 9.07 6.92 26.91
C GLU A 34 10.12 6.27 26.02
N LEU A 35 11.30 6.89 26.02
CA LEU A 35 12.56 6.49 25.35
C LEU A 35 12.85 7.13 23.98
N CYS A 36 12.96 8.47 23.99
CA CYS A 36 14.03 9.15 23.27
C CYS A 36 15.05 9.67 24.29
N ARG A 37 16.27 9.12 24.28
CA ARG A 37 17.52 9.83 24.59
C ARG A 37 18.75 8.97 24.24
N ASP A 38 19.41 9.41 23.18
CA ASP A 38 20.85 9.60 22.95
C ASP A 38 21.88 8.53 23.38
N ARG A 39 22.64 8.04 22.39
CA ARG A 39 24.11 8.15 22.41
C ARG A 39 24.72 8.05 21.00
N VAL A 40 25.39 9.13 20.59
CA VAL A 40 26.35 9.19 19.48
C VAL A 40 27.73 9.20 20.12
N ASP A 41 28.66 8.39 19.61
CA ASP A 41 30.11 8.63 19.67
C ASP A 41 30.79 7.88 18.51
N ASP A 42 31.66 8.59 17.79
CA ASP A 42 32.42 8.19 16.60
C ASP A 42 33.62 7.26 16.90
N ALA A 43 34.05 6.45 15.92
CA ALA A 43 35.44 6.45 15.41
C ALA A 43 35.74 5.40 14.30
N ALA A 44 36.29 5.92 13.19
CA ALA A 44 37.44 5.45 12.40
C ALA A 44 37.49 4.03 11.78
N GLY A 45 37.45 4.02 10.43
CA GLY A 45 38.61 3.67 9.60
C GLY A 45 39.12 2.22 9.63
N GLY A 46 38.67 1.42 8.66
CA GLY A 46 39.30 0.14 8.33
C GLY A 46 38.90 -0.36 6.94
N THR A 47 39.78 -0.15 5.95
CA THR A 47 39.70 -0.76 4.62
C THR A 47 39.80 -2.28 4.72
N ARG A 48 38.80 -2.99 4.18
CA ARG A 48 38.92 -4.41 3.83
C ARG A 48 38.57 -4.62 2.36
N GLN A 49 39.59 -4.90 1.57
CA GLN A 49 39.46 -5.72 0.37
C GLN A 49 39.17 -7.15 0.81
N GLY A 50 38.12 -7.76 0.26
CA GLY A 50 37.78 -9.17 0.46
C GLY A 50 36.79 -9.59 -0.62
N GLY A 51 37.16 -10.60 -1.41
CA GLY A 51 36.50 -11.01 -2.63
C GLY A 51 35.01 -11.31 -2.47
N GLY A 52 34.24 -10.84 -3.46
CA GLY A 52 32.80 -11.05 -3.57
C GLY A 52 32.45 -12.50 -3.92
N GLY A 53 32.47 -13.37 -2.91
CA GLY A 53 31.57 -14.51 -2.88
C GLY A 53 30.17 -13.99 -2.58
N VAL A 54 29.19 -14.32 -3.42
CA VAL A 54 27.77 -14.03 -3.16
C VAL A 54 27.39 -14.76 -1.88
N SER A 55 27.38 -14.06 -0.75
CA SER A 55 26.82 -14.59 0.49
C SER A 55 25.33 -14.70 0.28
N SER A 56 24.84 -15.94 0.09
CA SER A 56 23.41 -16.23 0.15
C SER A 56 22.91 -15.75 1.51
N ARG A 57 22.07 -14.71 1.55
CA ARG A 57 21.48 -14.28 2.82
C ARG A 57 20.62 -15.43 3.33
N SER A 58 21.00 -16.02 4.46
CA SER A 58 20.11 -16.91 5.18
C SER A 58 18.93 -16.11 5.72
N TYR A 59 17.75 -16.72 5.75
CA TYR A 59 16.59 -16.10 6.37
C TYR A 59 16.79 -15.89 7.88
N PRO A 60 16.11 -14.91 8.50
CA PRO A 60 16.02 -14.81 9.95
C PRO A 60 15.59 -16.15 10.57
N PRO A 61 16.03 -16.48 11.80
CA PRO A 61 15.81 -17.79 12.40
C PRO A 61 14.33 -18.12 12.66
N ASP A 62 13.46 -17.10 12.74
CA ASP A 62 12.01 -17.22 12.93
C ASP A 62 11.23 -17.30 11.60
N VAL A 63 11.92 -17.33 10.45
CA VAL A 63 11.29 -17.45 9.13
C VAL A 63 11.38 -18.89 8.62
N ASP A 64 10.24 -19.42 8.19
CA ASP A 64 10.16 -20.71 7.52
C ASP A 64 10.69 -20.59 6.08
N PRO A 65 11.71 -21.37 5.68
CA PRO A 65 12.30 -21.26 4.34
C PRO A 65 11.36 -21.65 3.19
N GLN A 66 10.31 -22.45 3.44
CA GLN A 66 9.40 -22.91 2.40
C GLN A 66 8.34 -21.85 2.08
N SER A 67 7.79 -21.21 3.12
CA SER A 67 6.79 -20.14 2.99
C SER A 67 7.42 -18.76 2.79
N GLN A 68 8.68 -18.58 3.21
CA GLN A 68 9.41 -17.30 3.29
C GLN A 68 8.79 -16.29 4.27
N CYS A 69 7.97 -16.75 5.22
CA CYS A 69 7.42 -15.94 6.29
C CYS A 69 7.47 -16.69 7.63
N ARG A 70 6.99 -16.05 8.70
CA ARG A 70 6.99 -16.62 10.06
C ARG A 70 6.05 -17.81 10.27
N LEU A 71 5.14 -18.06 9.33
CA LEU A 71 4.22 -19.20 9.38
C LEU A 71 4.75 -20.34 8.50
N ARG A 72 4.64 -21.57 8.98
CA ARG A 72 4.88 -22.75 8.14
C ARG A 72 3.80 -22.87 7.08
N LEU A 73 4.18 -23.24 5.87
CA LEU A 73 3.23 -23.45 4.80
C LEU A 73 2.27 -24.63 5.15
N PRO A 74 0.94 -24.45 5.10
CA PRO A 74 0.01 -25.55 5.33
C PRO A 74 0.21 -26.68 4.31
N ARG A 75 0.17 -27.94 4.76
CA ARG A 75 0.11 -29.07 3.82
C ARG A 75 -1.31 -29.23 3.29
N ARG A 76 -1.42 -29.56 2.00
CA ARG A 76 -2.71 -29.71 1.31
C ARG A 76 -3.64 -30.68 2.04
N GLU A 77 -3.11 -31.79 2.56
CA GLU A 77 -3.87 -32.86 3.21
C GLU A 77 -4.41 -32.47 4.59
N GLU A 78 -3.84 -31.43 5.21
CA GLU A 78 -4.27 -30.90 6.51
C GLU A 78 -5.34 -29.81 6.36
N LEU A 79 -5.62 -29.37 5.13
CA LEU A 79 -6.64 -28.38 4.86
C LEU A 79 -8.01 -29.04 4.75
N ASP A 80 -9.02 -28.33 5.25
CA ASP A 80 -10.43 -28.68 5.04
C ASP A 80 -10.69 -28.90 3.54
N PRO A 81 -11.59 -29.83 3.17
CA PRO A 81 -11.88 -30.12 1.76
C PRO A 81 -12.24 -28.89 0.92
N GLU A 82 -12.88 -27.88 1.53
CA GLU A 82 -13.24 -26.62 0.86
C GLU A 82 -12.03 -25.71 0.56
N ALA A 83 -10.92 -25.87 1.28
CA ALA A 83 -9.71 -25.08 1.16
C ALA A 83 -8.68 -25.71 0.20
N GLN A 84 -8.76 -27.02 -0.04
CA GLN A 84 -7.86 -27.73 -0.96
C GLN A 84 -7.92 -27.18 -2.40
N PRO A 85 -9.07 -26.81 -2.99
CA PRO A 85 -9.10 -26.18 -4.31
C PRO A 85 -8.38 -24.82 -4.34
N ILE A 86 -8.37 -24.09 -3.22
CA ILE A 86 -7.63 -22.83 -3.11
C ILE A 86 -6.13 -23.10 -3.12
N TYR A 87 -5.68 -24.11 -2.37
CA TYR A 87 -4.29 -24.57 -2.39
C TYR A 87 -3.87 -25.00 -3.80
N ASP A 88 -4.66 -25.84 -4.45
CA ASP A 88 -4.37 -26.38 -5.79
C ASP A 88 -4.22 -25.26 -6.82
N SER A 89 -5.10 -24.26 -6.77
CA SER A 89 -5.00 -23.08 -7.63
C SER A 89 -3.77 -22.22 -7.33
N LEU A 90 -3.26 -22.17 -6.10
CA LEU A 90 -2.05 -21.42 -5.76
C LEU A 90 -0.77 -22.20 -6.10
N ALA A 91 -0.85 -23.53 -6.09
CA ALA A 91 0.24 -24.44 -6.44
C ALA A 91 0.42 -24.59 -7.96
N ASP A 92 -0.65 -24.45 -8.76
CA ASP A 92 -0.57 -24.47 -10.22
C ASP A 92 0.12 -23.18 -10.74
N PRO A 93 1.24 -23.28 -11.47
CA PRO A 93 1.89 -22.13 -12.11
C PRO A 93 0.96 -21.35 -13.06
N ARG A 94 -0.10 -21.99 -13.58
CA ARG A 94 -1.13 -21.36 -14.43
C ARG A 94 -2.30 -20.78 -13.64
N GLY A 95 -2.28 -20.89 -12.32
CA GLY A 95 -3.36 -20.46 -11.42
C GLY A 95 -3.49 -18.95 -11.22
N GLY A 96 -2.73 -18.14 -11.98
CA GLY A 96 -2.87 -16.67 -12.00
C GLY A 96 -2.33 -15.95 -10.76
N SER A 97 -1.52 -16.61 -9.92
CA SER A 97 -0.80 -15.99 -8.81
C SER A 97 0.66 -15.74 -9.19
N LEU A 98 1.14 -14.50 -9.10
CA LEU A 98 2.53 -14.14 -9.39
C LEU A 98 3.55 -14.85 -8.49
N ARG A 99 3.13 -15.25 -7.29
CA ARG A 99 4.01 -15.82 -6.25
C ARG A 99 3.51 -17.16 -5.70
N GLY A 100 2.42 -17.69 -6.23
CA GLY A 100 1.82 -18.96 -5.80
C GLY A 100 1.61 -19.03 -4.28
N LEU A 101 2.15 -20.09 -3.68
CA LEU A 101 2.14 -20.34 -2.23
C LEU A 101 3.15 -19.49 -1.44
N ARG A 102 4.17 -18.92 -2.08
CA ARG A 102 5.22 -18.13 -1.43
C ARG A 102 4.87 -16.65 -1.42
N GLY A 103 3.88 -16.27 -0.60
CA GLY A 103 3.39 -14.89 -0.52
C GLY A 103 2.00 -14.79 0.12
N PRO A 104 1.21 -13.77 -0.24
CA PRO A 104 -0.13 -13.58 0.32
C PRO A 104 -1.03 -14.83 0.21
N GLY A 105 -0.89 -15.60 -0.88
CA GLY A 105 -1.64 -16.84 -1.09
C GLY A 105 -1.40 -17.87 0.02
N GLY A 106 -0.14 -18.15 0.35
CA GLY A 106 0.22 -19.10 1.41
C GLY A 106 -0.25 -18.65 2.80
N ILE A 107 -0.11 -17.36 3.10
CA ILE A 107 -0.56 -16.79 4.38
C ILE A 107 -2.08 -16.95 4.53
N HIS A 108 -2.85 -16.66 3.49
CA HIS A 108 -4.31 -16.79 3.53
C HIS A 108 -4.80 -18.24 3.73
N LEU A 109 -4.00 -19.27 3.42
CA LEU A 109 -4.41 -20.67 3.65
C LEU A 109 -4.61 -20.99 5.14
N HIS A 110 -4.01 -20.22 6.05
CA HIS A 110 -4.28 -20.32 7.49
C HIS A 110 -5.68 -19.79 7.88
N SER A 111 -6.38 -19.13 6.95
CA SER A 111 -7.78 -18.69 7.13
C SER A 111 -8.56 -18.90 5.82
N PRO A 112 -9.03 -20.12 5.53
CA PRO A 112 -9.69 -20.44 4.26
C PRO A 112 -10.91 -19.58 3.94
N VAL A 113 -11.68 -19.19 4.96
CA VAL A 113 -12.83 -18.29 4.81
C VAL A 113 -12.37 -16.92 4.31
N LEU A 114 -11.32 -16.35 4.92
CA LEU A 114 -10.73 -15.09 4.45
C LEU A 114 -10.16 -15.26 3.03
N ALA A 115 -9.45 -16.35 2.76
CA ALA A 115 -8.87 -16.65 1.46
C ALA A 115 -9.92 -16.60 0.34
N ARG A 116 -11.11 -17.18 0.58
CA ARG A 116 -12.23 -17.16 -0.37
C ARG A 116 -12.68 -15.74 -0.70
N HIS A 117 -12.87 -14.89 0.32
CA HIS A 117 -13.31 -13.50 0.11
C HIS A 117 -12.24 -12.66 -0.58
N THR A 118 -10.99 -12.75 -0.11
CA THR A 118 -9.87 -12.00 -0.69
C THR A 118 -9.60 -12.42 -2.13
N ARG A 119 -9.76 -13.71 -2.47
CA ARG A 119 -9.62 -14.19 -3.86
C ARG A 119 -10.71 -13.65 -4.77
N ALA A 120 -11.96 -13.62 -4.31
CA ALA A 120 -13.06 -13.06 -5.09
C ALA A 120 -12.84 -11.55 -5.37
N LEU A 121 -12.46 -10.78 -4.34
CA LEU A 121 -12.12 -9.37 -4.49
C LEU A 121 -10.95 -9.16 -5.46
N ASN A 122 -9.89 -9.93 -5.30
CA ASN A 122 -8.72 -9.88 -6.17
C ASN A 122 -9.02 -10.23 -7.64
N ARG A 123 -9.90 -11.21 -7.88
CA ARG A 123 -10.35 -11.55 -9.24
C ARG A 123 -11.07 -10.35 -9.86
N TYR A 124 -12.02 -9.76 -9.14
CA TYR A 124 -12.72 -8.57 -9.61
C TYR A 124 -11.75 -7.44 -9.93
N LEU A 125 -10.93 -7.02 -8.96
CA LEU A 125 -10.06 -5.86 -9.10
C LEU A 125 -8.99 -6.04 -10.20
N ARG A 126 -8.43 -7.25 -10.34
CA ARG A 126 -7.34 -7.49 -11.28
C ARG A 126 -7.78 -7.87 -12.69
N GLN A 127 -8.92 -8.54 -12.84
CA GLN A 127 -9.32 -9.18 -14.11
C GLN A 127 -10.65 -8.65 -14.65
N GLU A 128 -11.60 -8.29 -13.79
CA GLU A 128 -12.97 -7.93 -14.20
C GLU A 128 -13.22 -6.41 -14.17
N SER A 129 -12.41 -5.65 -13.42
CA SER A 129 -12.52 -4.20 -13.31
C SER A 129 -12.12 -3.50 -14.61
N ALA A 130 -12.68 -2.31 -14.84
CA ALA A 130 -12.43 -1.52 -16.05
C ALA A 130 -11.18 -0.63 -15.96
N LEU A 131 -10.26 -0.92 -15.03
CA LEU A 131 -9.04 -0.14 -14.81
C LEU A 131 -8.07 -0.28 -15.99
N GLY A 132 -7.99 -1.47 -16.58
CA GLY A 132 -6.94 -1.82 -17.53
C GLY A 132 -5.62 -2.15 -16.83
N GLY A 133 -4.81 -3.00 -17.46
CA GLY A 133 -3.64 -3.56 -16.79
C GLY A 133 -2.56 -2.54 -16.43
N ARG A 134 -2.29 -1.58 -17.33
CA ARG A 134 -1.36 -0.49 -17.07
C ARG A 134 -1.72 0.34 -15.82
N VAL A 135 -2.96 0.82 -15.71
CA VAL A 135 -3.40 1.62 -14.54
C VAL A 135 -3.41 0.76 -13.27
N ARG A 136 -3.80 -0.51 -13.38
CA ARG A 136 -3.77 -1.46 -12.27
C ARG A 136 -2.35 -1.62 -11.71
N GLU A 137 -1.36 -1.93 -12.54
CA GLU A 137 0.03 -2.11 -12.08
C GLU A 137 0.64 -0.80 -11.58
N LEU A 138 0.29 0.34 -12.18
CA LEU A 138 0.70 1.66 -11.65
C LEU A 138 0.22 1.86 -10.21
N ALA A 139 -1.06 1.64 -9.94
CA ALA A 139 -1.65 1.79 -8.61
C ALA A 139 -1.02 0.83 -7.59
N ILE A 140 -0.69 -0.39 -8.02
CA ILE A 140 0.00 -1.39 -7.19
C ILE A 140 1.40 -0.94 -6.84
N LEU A 141 2.21 -0.49 -7.80
CA LEU A 141 3.58 -0.01 -7.53
C LEU A 141 3.59 1.22 -6.64
N VAL A 142 2.67 2.17 -6.86
CA VAL A 142 2.50 3.34 -5.98
C VAL A 142 2.20 2.88 -4.55
N THR A 143 1.21 2.01 -4.36
CA THR A 143 0.85 1.49 -3.04
C THR A 143 2.02 0.76 -2.38
N ALA A 144 2.68 -0.13 -3.12
CA ALA A 144 3.82 -0.88 -2.62
C ALA A 144 4.96 0.05 -2.19
N ARG A 145 5.21 1.15 -2.92
CA ARG A 145 6.25 2.10 -2.55
C ARG A 145 5.86 2.98 -1.36
N GLU A 146 4.63 3.48 -1.31
CA GLU A 146 4.21 4.34 -0.19
C GLU A 146 4.14 3.58 1.14
N LEU A 147 4.07 2.24 1.09
CA LEU A 147 4.14 1.36 2.27
C LEU A 147 5.48 0.61 2.40
N ASP A 148 6.44 0.88 1.52
CA ASP A 148 7.76 0.25 1.46
C ASP A 148 7.71 -1.30 1.47
N SER A 149 6.75 -1.85 0.74
CA SER A 149 6.53 -3.28 0.55
C SER A 149 7.48 -3.83 -0.52
N GLN A 150 8.67 -4.26 -0.08
CA GLN A 150 9.71 -4.85 -0.93
C GLN A 150 9.19 -6.05 -1.74
N PHE A 151 8.37 -6.88 -1.11
CA PHE A 151 7.84 -8.11 -1.70
C PHE A 151 6.84 -7.83 -2.83
N GLU A 152 5.89 -6.91 -2.62
CA GLU A 152 4.93 -6.54 -3.66
C GLU A 152 5.60 -5.84 -4.83
N TRP A 153 6.51 -4.91 -4.55
CA TRP A 153 7.29 -4.26 -5.60
C TRP A 153 8.02 -5.31 -6.45
N ALA A 154 8.75 -6.22 -5.81
CA ALA A 154 9.49 -7.28 -6.50
C ALA A 154 8.58 -8.20 -7.34
N ALA A 155 7.33 -8.40 -6.93
CA ALA A 155 6.37 -9.22 -7.66
C ALA A 155 5.76 -8.49 -8.86
N HIS A 156 5.58 -7.18 -8.76
CA HIS A 156 4.80 -6.39 -9.71
C HIS A 156 5.64 -5.54 -10.68
N GLU A 157 6.93 -5.28 -10.40
CA GLU A 157 7.75 -4.43 -11.28
C GLU A 157 7.84 -4.98 -12.71
N GLU A 158 8.09 -6.28 -12.87
CA GLU A 158 8.17 -6.89 -14.20
C GLU A 158 6.81 -6.87 -14.92
N GLU A 159 5.73 -7.12 -14.18
CA GLU A 159 4.38 -7.09 -14.74
C GLU A 159 3.97 -5.68 -15.16
N ALA A 160 4.32 -4.67 -14.38
CA ALA A 160 4.13 -3.27 -14.73
C ALA A 160 4.82 -2.91 -16.05
N ARG A 161 6.04 -3.41 -16.27
CA ARG A 161 6.76 -3.21 -17.54
C ARG A 161 6.04 -3.90 -18.71
N ARG A 162 5.55 -5.13 -18.52
CA ARG A 162 4.79 -5.87 -19.55
C ARG A 162 3.48 -5.18 -19.91
N GLU A 163 2.82 -4.58 -18.92
CA GLU A 163 1.59 -3.79 -19.09
C GLU A 163 1.84 -2.36 -19.64
N GLY A 164 3.10 -2.01 -19.92
CA GLY A 164 3.46 -0.78 -20.64
C GLY A 164 3.80 0.43 -19.76
N LEU A 165 4.16 0.25 -18.48
CA LEU A 165 4.78 1.33 -17.71
C LEU A 165 6.21 1.56 -18.20
N SER A 166 6.53 2.83 -18.47
CA SER A 166 7.88 3.21 -18.86
C SER A 166 8.85 3.05 -17.67
N PRO A 167 10.15 2.81 -17.93
CA PRO A 167 11.17 2.84 -16.88
C PRO A 167 11.16 4.16 -16.09
N GLU A 168 10.89 5.28 -16.75
CA GLU A 168 10.80 6.60 -16.13
C GLU A 168 9.73 6.68 -15.04
N ILE A 169 8.51 6.20 -15.32
CA ILE A 169 7.42 6.18 -14.33
C ILE A 169 7.78 5.30 -13.14
N ILE A 170 8.34 4.11 -13.41
CA ILE A 170 8.76 3.18 -12.35
C ILE A 170 9.82 3.83 -11.45
N GLU A 171 10.81 4.51 -12.02
CA GLU A 171 11.84 5.20 -11.24
C GLU A 171 11.30 6.43 -10.49
N THR A 172 10.33 7.15 -11.06
CA THR A 172 9.64 8.25 -10.37
C THR A 172 8.91 7.74 -9.13
N ILE A 173 8.24 6.58 -9.21
CA ILE A 173 7.62 5.96 -8.05
C ILE A 173 8.73 5.50 -7.09
N ARG A 174 9.68 4.67 -7.53
CA ARG A 174 10.76 4.06 -6.71
C ARG A 174 11.46 5.08 -5.84
N HIS A 175 11.78 6.24 -6.40
CA HIS A 175 12.53 7.29 -5.72
C HIS A 175 11.66 8.43 -5.19
N ARG A 176 10.33 8.30 -5.23
CA ARG A 176 9.36 9.34 -4.82
C ARG A 176 9.68 10.70 -5.48
N ARG A 177 10.04 10.69 -6.77
CA ARG A 177 10.37 11.91 -7.53
C ARG A 177 9.11 12.73 -7.83
N ASP A 178 9.32 13.97 -8.22
CA ASP A 178 8.25 14.84 -8.70
C ASP A 178 7.57 14.27 -9.95
N THR A 179 6.27 14.53 -10.09
CA THR A 179 5.41 14.02 -11.18
C THR A 179 5.30 14.99 -12.35
N SER A 180 5.95 16.16 -12.30
CA SER A 180 6.00 17.12 -13.41
C SER A 180 6.54 16.44 -14.67
N GLY A 181 5.84 16.65 -15.78
CA GLY A 181 6.22 16.10 -17.09
C GLY A 181 5.68 14.69 -17.35
N LEU A 182 5.09 14.02 -16.36
CA LEU A 182 4.34 12.78 -16.61
C LEU A 182 2.99 13.07 -17.27
N ASP A 183 2.42 12.04 -17.92
CA ASP A 183 1.03 12.07 -18.36
C ASP A 183 0.09 12.37 -17.18
N GLN A 184 -0.98 13.12 -17.45
CA GLN A 184 -1.90 13.58 -16.42
C GLN A 184 -2.54 12.42 -15.64
N ALA A 185 -2.87 11.31 -16.31
CA ALA A 185 -3.44 10.14 -15.65
C ALA A 185 -2.43 9.44 -14.74
N ASP A 186 -1.18 9.35 -15.17
CA ASP A 186 -0.11 8.73 -14.37
C ASP A 186 0.21 9.57 -13.13
N ALA A 187 0.38 10.88 -13.32
CA ALA A 187 0.60 11.84 -12.22
C ALA A 187 -0.55 11.79 -11.21
N ALA A 188 -1.80 11.77 -11.67
CA ALA A 188 -2.97 11.71 -10.81
C ALA A 188 -3.01 10.44 -9.94
N VAL A 189 -2.64 9.27 -10.47
CA VAL A 189 -2.60 8.01 -9.69
C VAL A 189 -1.48 8.04 -8.66
N ILE A 190 -0.30 8.54 -9.03
CA ILE A 190 0.87 8.64 -8.13
C ILE A 190 0.57 9.59 -6.97
N GLU A 191 0.06 10.79 -7.27
CA GLU A 191 -0.24 11.82 -6.27
C GLU A 191 -1.40 11.40 -5.36
N LEU A 192 -2.45 10.78 -5.92
CA LEU A 192 -3.54 10.21 -5.13
C LEU A 192 -3.02 9.18 -4.13
N GLY A 193 -2.17 8.24 -4.57
CA GLY A 193 -1.59 7.24 -3.68
C GLY A 193 -0.71 7.84 -2.59
N ARG A 194 0.13 8.83 -2.92
CA ARG A 194 0.93 9.59 -1.95
C ARG A 194 0.04 10.25 -0.91
N GLU A 195 -1.00 10.98 -1.33
CA GLU A 195 -1.92 11.67 -0.41
C GLU A 195 -2.69 10.70 0.50
N ILE A 196 -3.13 9.55 -0.04
CA ILE A 196 -3.82 8.52 0.74
C ILE A 196 -2.92 7.93 1.83
N PHE A 197 -1.70 7.50 1.48
CA PHE A 197 -0.87 6.67 2.37
C PHE A 197 0.11 7.47 3.23
N THR A 198 0.52 8.67 2.81
CA THR A 198 1.46 9.50 3.58
C THR A 198 0.73 10.63 4.31
N ALA A 199 0.10 11.55 3.58
CA ALA A 199 -0.62 12.69 4.13
C ALA A 199 -1.91 12.30 4.86
N ARG A 200 -2.48 11.13 4.52
CA ARG A 200 -3.77 10.61 5.04
C ARG A 200 -4.92 11.58 4.82
N LYS A 201 -4.82 12.39 3.77
CA LYS A 201 -5.80 13.40 3.39
C LYS A 201 -5.64 13.68 1.90
N VAL A 202 -6.71 13.45 1.15
CA VAL A 202 -6.76 13.79 -0.27
C VAL A 202 -7.23 15.24 -0.42
N THR A 203 -6.51 16.03 -1.20
CA THR A 203 -6.87 17.42 -1.49
C THR A 203 -8.06 17.48 -2.45
N SER A 204 -8.83 18.58 -2.42
CA SER A 204 -9.96 18.75 -3.35
C SER A 204 -9.51 18.77 -4.81
N GLU A 205 -8.32 19.31 -5.09
CA GLU A 205 -7.73 19.36 -6.43
C GLU A 205 -7.36 17.95 -6.94
N THR A 206 -6.62 17.17 -6.15
CA THR A 206 -6.27 15.78 -6.50
C THR A 206 -7.51 14.92 -6.69
N PHE A 207 -8.52 15.05 -5.81
CA PHE A 207 -9.79 14.34 -5.97
C PHE A 207 -10.52 14.73 -7.25
N ALA A 208 -10.66 16.03 -7.53
CA ALA A 208 -11.38 16.51 -8.71
C ALA A 208 -10.74 16.03 -10.02
N ARG A 209 -9.41 16.13 -10.13
CA ARG A 209 -8.64 15.64 -11.29
C ARG A 209 -8.77 14.14 -11.47
N ALA A 210 -8.63 13.35 -10.39
CA ALA A 210 -8.82 11.90 -10.48
C ALA A 210 -10.25 11.53 -10.89
N LEU A 211 -11.25 12.25 -10.39
CA LEU A 211 -12.64 12.04 -10.76
C LEU A 211 -12.92 12.37 -12.23
N GLU A 212 -12.33 13.44 -12.76
CA GLU A 212 -12.43 13.82 -14.17
C GLU A 212 -11.82 12.76 -15.09
N LEU A 213 -10.61 12.29 -14.76
CA LEU A 213 -9.86 11.34 -15.59
C LEU A 213 -10.45 9.92 -15.59
N PHE A 214 -10.90 9.43 -14.43
CA PHE A 214 -11.33 8.04 -14.27
C PHE A 214 -12.85 7.88 -14.22
N GLY A 215 -13.59 8.93 -13.90
CA GLY A 215 -15.01 8.84 -13.59
C GLY A 215 -15.28 8.08 -12.29
N ARG A 216 -16.54 8.09 -11.84
CA ARG A 216 -16.93 7.59 -10.50
C ARG A 216 -16.57 6.12 -10.27
N LYS A 217 -16.97 5.23 -11.21
CA LYS A 217 -16.79 3.79 -11.02
C LYS A 217 -15.32 3.40 -10.98
N LYS A 218 -14.52 3.82 -11.96
CA LYS A 218 -13.10 3.44 -12.01
C LYS A 218 -12.32 4.07 -10.87
N LEU A 219 -12.66 5.29 -10.43
CA LEU A 219 -12.01 5.88 -9.26
C LEU A 219 -12.27 5.06 -7.98
N VAL A 220 -13.49 4.57 -7.78
CA VAL A 220 -13.80 3.66 -6.66
C VAL A 220 -13.01 2.35 -6.78
N ASP A 221 -12.99 1.73 -7.97
CA ASP A 221 -12.22 0.50 -8.21
C ASP A 221 -10.71 0.72 -7.99
N LEU A 222 -10.18 1.87 -8.39
CA LEU A 222 -8.77 2.26 -8.23
C LEU A 222 -8.39 2.39 -6.75
N VAL A 223 -9.20 3.12 -5.97
CA VAL A 223 -8.97 3.29 -4.52
C VAL A 223 -9.16 1.96 -3.79
N ALA A 224 -10.12 1.12 -4.20
CA ALA A 224 -10.31 -0.22 -3.64
C ALA A 224 -9.10 -1.13 -3.94
N LEU A 225 -8.51 -1.04 -5.13
CA LEU A 225 -7.27 -1.73 -5.48
C LEU A 225 -6.11 -1.29 -4.60
N MET A 226 -5.89 0.02 -4.46
CA MET A 226 -4.87 0.57 -3.56
C MET A 226 -5.08 0.10 -2.12
N GLY A 227 -6.32 0.15 -1.60
CA GLY A 227 -6.64 -0.33 -0.26
C GLY A 227 -6.40 -1.83 -0.06
N ASN A 228 -6.71 -2.64 -1.07
CA ASN A 228 -6.45 -4.08 -1.04
C ASN A 228 -4.95 -4.42 -1.02
N TYR A 229 -4.14 -3.69 -1.78
CA TYR A 229 -2.68 -3.82 -1.74
C TYR A 229 -2.09 -3.24 -0.45
N ALA A 230 -2.71 -2.22 0.15
CA ALA A 230 -2.31 -1.75 1.48
C ALA A 230 -2.57 -2.79 2.58
N ALA A 231 -3.71 -3.48 2.53
CA ALA A 231 -3.99 -4.61 3.42
C ALA A 231 -3.00 -5.76 3.21
N THR A 232 -2.62 -6.01 1.95
CA THR A 232 -1.60 -7.02 1.60
C THR A 232 -0.22 -6.62 2.13
N ALA A 233 0.22 -5.38 1.96
CA ALA A 233 1.46 -4.85 2.52
C ALA A 233 1.51 -4.98 4.06
N ALA A 234 0.41 -4.67 4.74
CA ALA A 234 0.29 -4.82 6.18
C ALA A 234 0.42 -6.29 6.61
N MET A 235 -0.24 -7.20 5.90
CA MET A 235 -0.13 -8.64 6.14
C MET A 235 1.32 -9.13 5.94
N LEU A 236 1.94 -8.79 4.81
CA LEU A 236 3.32 -9.17 4.51
C LEU A 236 4.31 -8.65 5.55
N THR A 237 4.10 -7.42 6.01
CA THR A 237 4.90 -6.81 7.10
C THR A 237 4.71 -7.59 8.40
N ALA A 238 3.47 -7.87 8.80
CA ALA A 238 3.16 -8.53 10.07
C ALA A 238 3.75 -9.96 10.14
N PHE A 239 3.67 -10.71 9.04
CA PHE A 239 4.20 -12.07 8.96
C PHE A 239 5.68 -12.14 8.59
N GLY A 240 6.35 -10.99 8.42
CA GLY A 240 7.78 -10.93 8.14
C GLY A 240 8.16 -11.59 6.81
N MET A 241 7.35 -11.39 5.76
CA MET A 241 7.60 -11.98 4.45
C MET A 241 8.96 -11.53 3.89
N GLN A 242 9.76 -12.49 3.44
CA GLN A 242 11.08 -12.28 2.86
C GLN A 242 11.05 -12.41 1.32
N LEU A 243 12.01 -11.78 0.66
CA LEU A 243 12.32 -12.06 -0.74
C LEU A 243 13.08 -13.39 -0.87
N GLY A 244 13.37 -13.85 -2.09
CA GLY A 244 14.33 -14.95 -2.28
C GLY A 244 15.70 -14.59 -1.69
N PRO A 245 16.50 -15.57 -1.21
CA PRO A 245 17.81 -15.30 -0.58
C PRO A 245 18.80 -14.60 -1.52
N ASP A 246 18.64 -14.82 -2.83
CA ASP A 246 19.48 -14.23 -3.89
C ASP A 246 18.84 -12.99 -4.52
N GLN A 247 17.69 -12.54 -4.00
CA GLN A 247 16.98 -11.39 -4.53
C GLN A 247 17.26 -10.15 -3.66
N PRO A 248 18.00 -9.16 -4.16
CA PRO A 248 18.21 -7.93 -3.42
C PRO A 248 16.90 -7.14 -3.27
N PRO A 249 16.72 -6.37 -2.19
CA PRO A 249 15.56 -5.50 -2.02
C PRO A 249 15.51 -4.46 -3.16
N PRO A 250 14.44 -4.41 -3.97
CA PRO A 250 14.36 -3.52 -5.13
C PRO A 250 14.09 -2.05 -4.79
N LEU A 251 13.57 -1.78 -3.58
CA LEU A 251 13.29 -0.43 -3.11
C LEU A 251 14.43 0.08 -2.21
N PRO A 252 14.71 1.40 -2.24
CA PRO A 252 15.60 2.04 -1.28
C PRO A 252 15.19 1.72 0.16
N ALA A 253 16.17 1.71 1.07
CA ALA A 253 15.93 1.54 2.50
C ALA A 253 14.90 2.56 3.01
N ARG A 254 14.11 2.16 4.01
CA ARG A 254 13.18 3.07 4.70
C ARG A 254 14.00 4.21 5.31
N SER A 255 13.75 5.43 4.83
CA SER A 255 14.26 6.69 5.38
C SER A 255 13.45 7.11 6.60
#